data_AF-X1J6M1-F1
#
_entry.id   AF-X1J6M1-F1
#
_cell.length_a   1.000
_cell.length_b   1.000
_cell.length_c   1.000
_cell.angle_alpha   90.00
_cell.angle_beta   90.00
_cell.angle_gamma   90.00
#
_symmetry.space_group_name_H-M   'P 1'
#
loop_
_entity.id
_entity.type
_entity.pdbx_description
1 polymer ?
#
loop_
_entity_poly.entity_id
_entity_poly.type
_entity_poly.pdbx_seq_one_letter_code
_entity_poly.pdbx_strand_id
1 'polypeptide(L)'
;VLGLEPPAEPPEEIEAVDEGTILHRTLREFYSERRRRRGDARINEDEVDDAAKRICEIADRHLDSFRRRNPGLNRGLFRLQRESMHDVLVKFVHAEFENQKSDAFRMVPRYFEVAFGLPVNAAADDPRSTDTQLVIDMEGEPSVRIIGKIDRIDVSDLPTGEKRAFGFRVIDYKRKWVPTRKQDIAEGTALQMPVYLAAARDVIFAGEGIQPIDAQFYKLIGAKVTTAIRRLKSVKSGIEPDDRGDELIEEAIDFI
;
A
#
# COMPACT_ATOMS: atom_id res chain seq x y z
N VAL A 1 -3.01 4.45 36.49
CA VAL A 1 -2.15 3.24 36.41
C VAL A 1 -0.87 3.66 35.70
N LEU A 2 0.28 3.55 36.36
CA LEU A 2 1.59 3.87 35.76
C LEU A 2 1.90 2.74 34.78
N GLY A 3 1.72 2.99 33.47
CA GLY A 3 1.93 2.04 32.38
C GLY A 3 3.40 1.67 32.18
N LEU A 4 4.02 1.09 33.20
CA LEU A 4 5.39 0.60 33.16
C LEU A 4 5.35 -0.86 32.74
N GLU A 5 5.69 -1.11 31.49
CA GLU A 5 6.00 -2.45 31.01
C GLU A 5 7.38 -2.88 31.50
N PRO A 6 7.55 -4.15 31.92
CA PRO A 6 8.86 -4.68 32.27
C PRO A 6 9.81 -4.58 31.06
N PRO A 7 11.12 -4.40 31.28
CA PRO A 7 12.08 -4.32 30.19
C PRO A 7 12.03 -5.61 29.35
N ALA A 8 11.67 -5.47 28.08
CA ALA A 8 11.65 -6.59 27.15
C ALA A 8 13.06 -7.18 27.00
N GLU A 9 13.15 -8.50 27.03
CA GLU A 9 14.39 -9.18 26.65
C GLU A 9 14.73 -8.83 25.20
N PRO A 10 16.02 -8.61 24.87
CA PRO A 10 16.41 -8.28 23.51
C PRO A 10 15.99 -9.44 22.58
N PRO A 11 15.30 -9.17 21.46
CA PRO A 11 14.77 -10.22 20.62
C PRO A 11 15.89 -11.03 19.98
N GLU A 12 15.74 -12.35 19.96
CA GLU A 12 16.69 -13.26 19.30
C GLU A 12 16.45 -13.38 17.78
N GLU A 13 15.27 -13.01 17.30
CA GLU A 13 14.88 -13.03 15.88
C GLU A 13 14.18 -11.74 15.46
N ILE A 14 14.06 -11.51 14.14
CA ILE A 14 13.24 -10.40 13.63
C ILE A 14 11.77 -10.73 13.87
N GLU A 15 11.09 -9.93 14.68
CA GLU A 15 9.66 -10.12 14.93
C GLU A 15 8.82 -9.76 13.70
N ALA A 16 7.57 -10.26 13.66
CA ALA A 16 6.68 -10.07 12.52
C ALA A 16 6.39 -8.59 12.21
N VAL A 17 6.30 -7.74 13.23
CA VAL A 17 6.06 -6.29 13.10
C VAL A 17 7.27 -5.59 12.49
N ASP A 18 8.47 -5.94 12.95
CA ASP A 18 9.72 -5.41 12.42
C ASP A 18 9.95 -5.86 10.98
N GLU A 19 9.68 -7.13 10.69
CA GLU A 19 9.79 -7.68 9.34
C GLU A 19 8.84 -6.95 8.37
N GLY A 20 7.60 -6.72 8.79
CA GLY A 20 6.64 -5.90 8.04
C GLY A 20 7.17 -4.49 7.79
N THR A 21 7.69 -3.83 8.83
CA THR A 21 8.28 -2.48 8.71
C THR A 21 9.45 -2.45 7.73
N ILE A 22 10.31 -3.47 7.74
CA ILE A 22 11.44 -3.57 6.80
C ILE A 22 10.95 -3.76 5.36
N LEU A 23 9.93 -4.60 5.15
CA LEU A 23 9.32 -4.82 3.83
C LEU A 23 8.72 -3.53 3.27
N HIS A 24 7.93 -2.79 4.05
CA HIS A 24 7.35 -1.51 3.62
C HIS A 24 8.42 -0.48 3.24
N ARG A 25 9.45 -0.33 4.08
CA ARG A 25 10.58 0.58 3.78
C ARG A 25 11.31 0.19 2.51
N THR A 26 11.54 -1.11 2.33
CA THR A 26 12.18 -1.67 1.12
C THR A 26 11.36 -1.34 -0.13
N LEU A 27 10.05 -1.58 -0.09
CA LEU A 27 9.15 -1.33 -1.22
C LEU A 27 9.05 0.17 -1.54
N ARG A 28 8.90 1.02 -0.52
CA ARG A 28 8.91 2.47 -0.66
C ARG A 28 10.19 2.96 -1.33
N GLU A 29 11.36 2.54 -0.83
CA GLU A 29 12.65 2.97 -1.39
C GLU A 29 12.84 2.43 -2.81
N PHE A 30 12.48 1.17 -3.06
CA PHE A 30 12.55 0.55 -4.38
C PHE A 30 11.77 1.35 -5.42
N TYR A 31 10.49 1.62 -5.18
CA TYR A 31 9.68 2.35 -6.15
C TYR A 31 10.05 3.83 -6.24
N SER A 32 10.37 4.48 -5.11
CA SER A 32 10.80 5.88 -5.10
C SER A 32 12.09 6.09 -5.89
N GLU A 33 13.06 5.17 -5.73
CA GLU A 33 14.30 5.19 -6.48
C GLU A 33 14.06 5.00 -7.98
N ARG A 34 13.21 4.04 -8.36
CA ARG A 34 12.86 3.78 -9.78
C ARG A 34 12.18 4.99 -10.41
N ARG A 35 11.14 5.54 -9.77
CA ARG A 35 10.44 6.76 -10.20
C ARG A 35 11.42 7.91 -10.43
N ARG A 36 12.33 8.14 -9.48
CA ARG A 36 13.33 9.23 -9.56
C ARG A 36 14.32 9.05 -10.71
N ARG A 37 14.77 7.82 -10.97
CA ARG A 37 15.78 7.55 -12.01
C ARG A 37 15.21 7.47 -13.42
N ARG A 38 13.99 6.95 -13.58
CA ARG A 38 13.40 6.65 -14.89
C ARG A 38 12.21 7.53 -15.27
N GLY A 39 11.66 8.29 -14.33
CA GLY A 39 10.37 8.99 -14.52
C GLY A 39 9.14 8.07 -14.44
N ASP A 40 9.37 6.76 -14.28
CA ASP A 40 8.36 5.71 -14.14
C ASP A 40 8.85 4.68 -13.10
N ALA A 41 7.92 4.11 -12.35
CA ALA A 41 8.15 3.09 -11.34
C ALA A 41 7.72 1.68 -11.79
N ARG A 42 7.13 1.53 -12.98
CA ARG A 42 6.84 0.22 -13.59
C ARG A 42 8.11 -0.60 -13.80
N ILE A 43 7.94 -1.91 -13.91
CA ILE A 43 9.00 -2.88 -14.19
C ILE A 43 8.84 -3.29 -15.66
N ASN A 44 9.88 -3.09 -16.46
CA ASN A 44 9.88 -3.53 -17.85
C ASN A 44 10.49 -4.93 -17.99
N GLU A 45 10.17 -5.61 -19.10
CA GLU A 45 10.55 -7.00 -19.35
C GLU A 45 12.07 -7.21 -19.36
N ASP A 46 12.81 -6.25 -19.91
CA ASP A 46 14.26 -6.26 -20.04
C ASP A 46 15.01 -6.00 -18.73
N GLU A 47 14.31 -5.64 -17.65
CA GLU A 47 14.93 -5.27 -16.38
C GLU A 47 14.35 -6.01 -15.16
N VAL A 48 13.55 -7.07 -15.36
CA VAL A 48 12.94 -7.82 -14.25
C VAL A 48 14.00 -8.38 -13.31
N ASP A 49 15.07 -8.98 -13.86
CA ASP A 49 16.16 -9.57 -13.07
C ASP A 49 16.97 -8.49 -12.34
N ASP A 50 17.24 -7.37 -13.00
CA ASP A 50 17.92 -6.22 -12.40
C ASP A 50 17.07 -5.59 -11.27
N ALA A 51 15.76 -5.51 -11.47
CA ALA A 51 14.82 -5.05 -10.45
C ALA A 51 14.78 -6.00 -9.25
N ALA A 52 14.79 -7.32 -9.48
CA ALA A 52 14.82 -8.34 -8.44
C ALA A 52 16.12 -8.28 -7.62
N LYS A 53 17.25 -8.09 -8.29
CA LYS A 53 18.54 -7.88 -7.62
C LYS A 53 18.54 -6.58 -6.81
N ARG A 54 18.03 -5.49 -7.40
CA ARG A 54 18.03 -4.18 -6.78
C ARG A 54 17.16 -4.12 -5.53
N ILE A 55 15.99 -4.75 -5.53
CA ILE A 55 15.12 -4.77 -4.34
C ILE A 55 15.77 -5.53 -3.18
N CYS A 56 16.50 -6.62 -3.45
CA CYS A 56 17.26 -7.35 -2.43
C CYS A 56 18.41 -6.52 -1.86
N GLU A 57 19.14 -5.76 -2.69
CA GLU A 57 20.18 -4.83 -2.21
C GLU A 57 19.62 -3.73 -1.29
N ILE A 58 18.41 -3.24 -1.59
CA ILE A 58 17.71 -2.27 -0.72
C ILE A 58 17.33 -2.96 0.60
N ALA A 59 16.75 -4.16 0.54
CA ALA A 59 16.38 -4.94 1.72
C ALA A 59 17.58 -5.21 2.62
N ASP A 60 18.73 -5.59 2.05
CA ASP A 60 19.96 -5.85 2.80
C ASP A 60 20.43 -4.62 3.57
N ARG A 61 20.34 -3.42 2.99
CA ARG A 61 20.67 -2.18 3.72
C ARG A 61 19.77 -1.95 4.92
N HIS A 62 18.46 -2.22 4.80
CA HIS A 62 17.53 -2.11 5.92
C HIS A 62 17.75 -3.19 6.97
N LEU A 63 17.97 -4.44 6.56
CA LEU A 63 18.28 -5.58 7.43
C LEU A 63 19.59 -5.37 8.20
N ASP A 64 20.64 -4.89 7.53
CA ASP A 64 21.93 -4.58 8.17
C ASP A 64 21.79 -3.43 9.17
N SER A 65 21.01 -2.40 8.83
CA SER A 65 20.69 -1.30 9.76
C SER A 65 19.89 -1.78 10.97
N PHE A 66 18.94 -2.70 10.76
CA PHE A 66 18.19 -3.34 11.85
C PHE A 66 19.11 -4.16 12.76
N ARG A 67 19.95 -5.03 12.18
CA ARG A 67 20.90 -5.85 12.94
C ARG A 67 21.91 -5.04 13.74
N ARG A 68 22.41 -3.91 13.21
CA ARG A 68 23.32 -3.02 13.97
C ARG A 68 22.67 -2.44 15.21
N ARG A 69 21.35 -2.17 15.17
CA ARG A 69 20.57 -1.66 16.30
C ARG A 69 20.13 -2.76 17.27
N ASN A 70 20.12 -4.02 16.82
CA ASN A 70 19.69 -5.18 17.58
C ASN A 70 20.83 -6.23 17.64
N PRO A 71 21.89 -5.99 18.44
CA PRO A 71 23.04 -6.91 18.52
C PRO A 71 22.70 -8.27 19.15
N GLY A 72 21.56 -8.40 19.83
CA GLY A 72 21.07 -9.64 20.44
C GLY A 72 20.53 -10.68 19.46
N LEU A 73 20.32 -10.30 18.18
CA LEU A 73 19.79 -11.22 17.18
C LEU A 73 20.72 -12.41 16.94
N ASN A 74 20.14 -13.60 16.93
CA ASN A 74 20.82 -14.83 16.58
C ASN A 74 21.30 -14.79 15.12
N ARG A 75 22.60 -15.01 14.91
CA ARG A 75 23.22 -14.93 13.57
C ARG A 75 22.68 -15.95 12.57
N GLY A 76 22.28 -17.13 13.04
CA GLY A 76 21.72 -18.20 12.21
C GLY A 76 20.30 -17.85 11.77
N LEU A 77 19.43 -17.52 12.73
CA LEU A 77 18.04 -17.12 12.45
C LEU A 77 17.98 -15.88 11.55
N PHE A 78 18.78 -14.87 11.84
CA PHE A 78 18.86 -13.67 11.02
C PHE A 78 19.23 -13.96 9.56
N ARG A 79 20.13 -14.92 9.32
CA ARG A 79 20.50 -15.33 7.95
C ARG A 79 19.32 -15.99 7.23
N LEU A 80 18.61 -16.91 7.90
CA LEU A 80 17.43 -17.57 7.34
C LEU A 80 16.30 -16.57 7.05
N GLN A 81 16.06 -15.62 7.95
CA GLN A 81 15.05 -14.58 7.76
C GLN A 81 15.41 -13.64 6.60
N ARG A 82 16.70 -13.32 6.43
CA ARG A 82 17.20 -12.58 5.26
C ARG A 82 16.94 -13.33 3.96
N GLU A 83 17.35 -14.59 3.88
CA GLU A 83 17.14 -15.43 2.68
C GLU A 83 15.65 -15.56 2.36
N SER A 84 14.81 -15.79 3.38
CA SER A 84 13.36 -15.83 3.20
C SER A 84 12.77 -14.51 2.71
N MET A 85 13.28 -13.37 3.16
CA MET A 85 12.86 -12.05 2.69
C MET A 85 13.26 -11.82 1.23
N HIS A 86 14.48 -12.22 0.84
CA HIS A 86 14.92 -12.17 -0.56
C HIS A 86 13.99 -12.98 -1.47
N ASP A 87 13.68 -14.21 -1.09
CA ASP A 87 12.75 -15.06 -1.84
C ASP A 87 11.37 -14.41 -2.04
N VAL A 88 10.86 -13.74 -1.00
CA VAL A 88 9.58 -13.00 -1.06
C VAL A 88 9.68 -11.82 -2.02
N LEU A 89 10.75 -11.03 -1.95
CA LEU A 89 10.93 -9.83 -2.77
C LEU A 89 11.19 -10.17 -4.24
N VAL A 90 11.94 -11.22 -4.53
CA VAL A 90 12.15 -11.71 -5.90
C VAL A 90 10.81 -12.15 -6.51
N LYS A 91 10.05 -13.00 -5.79
CA LYS A 91 8.71 -13.42 -6.24
C LYS A 91 7.76 -12.24 -6.42
N PHE A 92 7.84 -11.25 -5.55
CA PHE A 92 7.07 -10.01 -5.67
C PHE A 92 7.39 -9.28 -6.99
N VAL A 93 8.67 -9.08 -7.34
CA VAL A 93 9.07 -8.39 -8.57
C VAL A 93 8.54 -9.10 -9.82
N HIS A 94 8.69 -10.42 -9.90
CA HIS A 94 8.16 -11.18 -11.04
C HIS A 94 6.63 -11.12 -11.13
N ALA A 95 5.93 -11.27 -10.01
CA ALA A 95 4.47 -11.19 -9.99
C ALA A 95 3.97 -9.78 -10.33
N GLU A 96 4.65 -8.74 -9.86
CA GLU A 96 4.34 -7.35 -10.17
C GLU A 96 4.45 -7.08 -11.68
N PHE A 97 5.50 -7.59 -12.32
CA PHE A 97 5.65 -7.49 -13.77
C PHE A 97 4.49 -8.16 -14.52
N GLU A 98 4.11 -9.38 -14.14
CA GLU A 98 2.98 -10.10 -14.76
C GLU A 98 1.63 -9.40 -14.50
N ASN A 99 1.44 -8.85 -13.29
CA ASN A 99 0.26 -8.05 -12.97
C ASN A 99 0.20 -6.78 -13.83
N GLN A 100 1.33 -6.08 -14.03
CA GLN A 100 1.41 -4.88 -14.86
C GLN A 100 1.11 -5.15 -16.35
N LYS A 101 1.42 -6.35 -16.86
CA LYS A 101 1.10 -6.77 -18.23
C LYS A 101 -0.40 -7.04 -18.43
N SER A 102 -1.05 -7.60 -17.42
CA SER A 102 -2.46 -8.00 -17.47
C SER A 102 -3.42 -6.94 -16.93
N ASP A 103 -2.92 -5.84 -16.38
CA ASP A 103 -3.74 -4.76 -15.84
C ASP A 103 -4.47 -3.97 -16.94
N ALA A 104 -5.79 -4.16 -16.99
CA ALA A 104 -6.67 -3.49 -17.94
C ALA A 104 -6.63 -1.94 -17.83
N PHE A 105 -6.38 -1.40 -16.64
CA PHE A 105 -6.31 0.05 -16.41
C PHE A 105 -4.91 0.62 -16.62
N ARG A 106 -3.91 -0.22 -16.96
CA ARG A 106 -2.51 0.16 -17.17
C ARG A 106 -1.96 1.02 -16.03
N MET A 107 -2.29 0.65 -14.80
CA MET A 107 -1.91 1.39 -13.60
C MET A 107 -0.40 1.61 -13.52
N VAL A 108 -0.02 2.81 -13.08
CA VAL A 108 1.37 3.22 -12.90
C VAL A 108 1.60 3.46 -11.40
N PRO A 109 2.50 2.70 -10.74
CA PRO A 109 2.92 3.01 -9.39
C PRO A 109 3.41 4.46 -9.30
N ARG A 110 2.80 5.26 -8.43
CA ARG A 110 3.13 6.69 -8.40
C ARG A 110 3.46 7.24 -7.03
N TYR A 111 2.67 6.99 -6.00
CA TYR A 111 2.90 7.57 -4.68
C TYR A 111 3.06 6.46 -3.64
N PHE A 112 3.98 6.62 -2.70
CA PHE A 112 4.37 5.56 -1.77
C PHE A 112 4.42 6.08 -0.34
N GLU A 113 3.86 5.34 0.61
CA GLU A 113 3.82 5.69 2.02
C GLU A 113 3.24 7.10 2.26
N VAL A 114 2.13 7.41 1.57
CA VAL A 114 1.49 8.71 1.55
C VAL A 114 0.72 8.93 2.85
N ALA A 115 1.18 9.89 3.66
CA ALA A 115 0.54 10.21 4.93
C ALA A 115 -0.62 11.19 4.76
N PHE A 116 -1.67 11.03 5.57
CA PHE A 116 -2.73 12.00 5.75
C PHE A 116 -2.98 12.21 7.24
N GLY A 117 -3.17 13.46 7.66
CA GLY A 117 -3.43 13.81 9.05
C GLY A 117 -2.21 13.72 9.98
N LEU A 118 -1.01 13.49 9.43
CA LEU A 118 0.24 13.33 10.17
C LEU A 118 1.23 14.45 9.82
N PRO A 119 2.14 14.83 10.73
CA PRO A 119 3.19 15.79 10.41
C PRO A 119 4.00 15.35 9.19
N VAL A 120 4.13 16.25 8.20
CA VAL A 120 4.83 15.96 6.95
C VAL A 120 6.26 16.49 7.01
N ASN A 121 7.23 15.62 6.69
CA ASN A 121 8.60 16.04 6.42
C ASN A 121 8.83 16.08 4.91
N ALA A 122 8.81 17.28 4.33
CA ALA A 122 8.97 17.47 2.88
C ALA A 122 10.29 16.92 2.29
N ALA A 123 11.33 16.71 3.11
CA ALA A 123 12.59 16.13 2.65
C ALA A 123 12.59 14.60 2.61
N ALA A 124 11.68 13.94 3.34
CA ALA A 124 11.64 12.49 3.50
C ALA A 124 10.37 11.86 2.93
N ASP A 125 9.23 12.51 3.10
CA ASP A 125 7.90 11.99 2.77
C ASP A 125 7.54 12.17 1.30
N ASP A 126 6.58 11.35 0.84
CA ASP A 126 6.10 11.49 -0.52
C ASP A 126 5.43 12.86 -0.70
N PRO A 127 5.63 13.56 -1.83
CA PRO A 127 5.07 14.89 -2.08
C PRO A 127 3.55 14.99 -1.95
N ARG A 128 2.81 13.87 -2.02
CA ARG A 128 1.36 13.83 -1.79
C ARG A 128 0.96 13.73 -0.32
N SER A 129 1.92 13.60 0.59
CA SER A 129 1.63 13.54 2.03
C SER A 129 1.12 14.89 2.53
N THR A 130 0.16 14.86 3.45
CA THR A 130 -0.48 16.06 4.01
C THR A 130 -0.78 15.88 5.50
N ASP A 131 -0.80 16.98 6.24
CA ASP A 131 -1.25 17.02 7.63
C ASP A 131 -2.77 17.21 7.76
N THR A 132 -3.49 17.36 6.64
CA THR A 132 -4.95 17.35 6.57
C THR A 132 -5.50 15.98 6.97
N GLN A 133 -6.40 15.96 7.96
CA GLN A 133 -7.07 14.74 8.45
C GLN A 133 -8.27 14.41 7.57
N LEU A 134 -8.59 13.12 7.43
CA LEU A 134 -9.87 12.71 6.88
C LEU A 134 -10.94 12.99 7.95
N VAL A 135 -11.99 13.73 7.59
CA VAL A 135 -13.12 14.03 8.47
C VAL A 135 -14.33 13.27 7.93
N ILE A 136 -14.95 12.46 8.78
CA ILE A 136 -16.21 11.78 8.50
C ILE A 136 -17.27 12.45 9.36
N ASP A 137 -18.20 13.13 8.71
CA ASP A 137 -19.34 13.77 9.34
C ASP A 137 -20.52 12.80 9.39
N MET A 138 -21.18 12.73 10.55
CA MET A 138 -22.37 11.92 10.78
C MET A 138 -23.51 12.81 11.24
N GLU A 139 -24.72 12.59 10.72
CA GLU A 139 -25.88 13.40 11.10
C GLU A 139 -26.23 13.17 12.57
N GLY A 140 -26.16 14.25 13.38
CA GLY A 140 -26.50 14.20 14.79
C GLY A 140 -25.40 13.70 15.73
N GLU A 141 -24.23 13.32 15.20
CA GLU A 141 -23.10 12.79 15.96
C GLU A 141 -21.82 13.64 15.77
N PRO A 142 -20.85 13.58 16.70
CA PRO A 142 -19.57 14.27 16.53
C PRO A 142 -18.77 13.73 15.33
N SER A 143 -18.17 14.63 14.55
CA SER A 143 -17.28 14.26 13.44
C SER A 143 -16.13 13.35 13.89
N VAL A 144 -15.86 12.27 13.15
CA VAL A 144 -14.70 11.41 13.37
C VAL A 144 -13.54 11.92 12.53
N ARG A 145 -12.35 12.04 13.15
CA ARG A 145 -11.12 12.46 12.47
C ARG A 145 -10.14 11.30 12.40
N ILE A 146 -9.73 10.96 11.19
CA ILE A 146 -8.87 9.83 10.91
C ILE A 146 -7.55 10.33 10.33
N ILE A 147 -6.47 9.74 10.82
CA ILE A 147 -5.10 9.93 10.35
C ILE A 147 -4.56 8.58 9.92
N GLY A 148 -3.61 8.57 9.00
CA GLY A 148 -3.05 7.32 8.54
C GLY A 148 -2.05 7.48 7.43
N LYS A 149 -1.76 6.35 6.79
CA LYS A 149 -0.80 6.29 5.71
C LYS A 149 -1.17 5.21 4.71
N ILE A 150 -1.23 5.56 3.44
CA ILE A 150 -1.49 4.65 2.34
C ILE A 150 -0.16 4.14 1.78
N ASP A 151 0.06 2.83 1.74
CA ASP A 151 1.35 2.26 1.35
C ASP A 151 1.72 2.58 -0.10
N ARG A 152 0.75 2.46 -1.01
CA ARG A 152 0.96 2.72 -2.44
C ARG A 152 -0.31 3.22 -3.10
N ILE A 153 -0.17 4.23 -3.94
CA ILE A 153 -1.21 4.74 -4.83
C ILE A 153 -0.69 4.67 -6.26
N ASP A 154 -1.43 3.95 -7.09
CA ASP A 154 -1.20 3.89 -8.52
C ASP A 154 -2.17 4.82 -9.23
N VAL A 155 -1.76 5.36 -10.38
CA VAL A 155 -2.60 6.21 -11.21
C VAL A 155 -2.64 5.75 -12.65
N SER A 156 -3.70 6.11 -13.37
CA SER A 156 -3.80 5.91 -14.81
C SER A 156 -4.62 7.00 -15.48
N ASP A 157 -4.39 7.17 -16.78
CA ASP A 157 -5.36 7.81 -17.67
C ASP A 157 -6.52 6.83 -17.88
N LEU A 158 -7.76 7.26 -17.59
CA LEU A 158 -8.95 6.46 -17.86
C LEU A 158 -9.44 6.74 -19.30
N PRO A 159 -9.67 5.69 -20.12
CA PRO A 159 -10.31 5.84 -21.42
C PRO A 159 -11.81 6.10 -21.26
N THR A 160 -12.19 7.34 -20.91
CA THR A 160 -13.60 7.76 -20.74
C THR A 160 -14.06 8.72 -21.84
N GLY A 161 -14.64 8.22 -22.93
CA GLY A 161 -15.29 9.07 -23.94
C GLY A 161 -14.46 10.28 -24.40
N GLU A 162 -15.11 11.46 -24.54
CA GLU A 162 -14.49 12.69 -25.07
C GLU A 162 -13.60 13.46 -24.08
N LYS A 163 -13.60 13.11 -22.78
CA LYS A 163 -12.77 13.78 -21.75
C LYS A 163 -11.82 12.79 -21.09
N ARG A 164 -10.52 13.12 -21.05
CA ARG A 164 -9.54 12.40 -20.22
C ARG A 164 -9.96 12.49 -18.75
N ALA A 165 -10.38 11.38 -18.16
CA ALA A 165 -10.44 11.23 -16.72
C ALA A 165 -9.15 10.58 -16.22
N PHE A 166 -8.80 10.81 -14.97
CA PHE A 166 -7.70 10.12 -14.30
C PHE A 166 -8.29 9.20 -13.25
N GLY A 167 -7.66 8.05 -13.05
CA GLY A 167 -8.08 7.07 -12.08
C GLY A 167 -6.95 6.74 -11.11
N PHE A 168 -7.31 6.31 -9.90
CA PHE A 168 -6.33 5.84 -8.91
C PHE A 168 -6.73 4.50 -8.30
N ARG A 169 -5.72 3.76 -7.85
CA ARG A 169 -5.86 2.53 -7.06
C ARG A 169 -5.03 2.68 -5.80
N VAL A 170 -5.57 2.24 -4.67
CA VAL A 170 -4.80 2.12 -3.42
C VAL A 170 -4.39 0.67 -3.21
N ILE A 171 -3.16 0.44 -2.77
CA ILE A 171 -2.61 -0.87 -2.48
C ILE A 171 -2.04 -0.84 -1.07
N ASP A 172 -2.40 -1.83 -0.26
CA ASP A 172 -1.81 -2.10 1.05
C ASP A 172 -1.03 -3.41 1.02
N TYR A 173 0.21 -3.36 1.51
CA TYR A 173 1.08 -4.51 1.57
C TYR A 173 0.82 -5.32 2.84
N LYS A 174 0.47 -6.60 2.65
CA LYS A 174 0.34 -7.53 3.76
C LYS A 174 1.36 -8.64 3.63
N ARG A 175 2.05 -8.97 4.72
CA ARG A 175 3.03 -10.06 4.69
C ARG A 175 2.37 -11.42 4.42
N LYS A 176 1.41 -11.82 5.27
CA LYS A 176 0.80 -13.17 5.26
C LYS A 176 -0.71 -13.17 5.17
N TRP A 177 -1.37 -12.38 6.01
CA TRP A 177 -2.82 -12.40 6.16
C TRP A 177 -3.46 -11.21 5.46
N VAL A 178 -4.55 -11.46 4.74
CA VAL A 178 -5.39 -10.44 4.11
C VAL A 178 -6.83 -10.70 4.56
N PRO A 179 -7.60 -9.69 4.97
CA PRO A 179 -9.04 -9.84 5.18
C PRO A 179 -9.67 -10.16 3.82
N THR A 180 -10.22 -11.36 3.67
CA THR A 180 -10.75 -11.81 2.36
C THR A 180 -12.25 -11.67 2.23
N ARG A 181 -13.00 -11.44 3.33
CA ARG A 181 -14.46 -11.42 3.26
C ARG A 181 -14.93 -9.98 3.08
N LYS A 182 -15.69 -9.75 2.00
CA LYS A 182 -16.42 -8.49 1.81
C LYS A 182 -17.35 -8.17 2.98
N GLN A 183 -17.85 -9.22 3.65
CA GLN A 183 -18.66 -9.10 4.85
C GLN A 183 -17.90 -8.46 6.02
N ASP A 184 -16.58 -8.69 6.15
CA ASP A 184 -15.79 -8.04 7.19
C ASP A 184 -15.76 -6.50 6.98
N ILE A 185 -15.78 -6.05 5.73
CA ILE A 185 -15.89 -4.63 5.37
C ILE A 185 -17.30 -4.11 5.68
N ALA A 186 -18.32 -4.83 5.23
CA ALA A 186 -19.73 -4.50 5.42
C ALA A 186 -20.19 -4.53 6.89
N GLU A 187 -19.46 -5.21 7.79
CA GLU A 187 -19.74 -5.27 9.23
C GLU A 187 -18.80 -4.35 10.05
N GLY A 188 -18.02 -3.49 9.38
CA GLY A 188 -17.12 -2.55 10.04
C GLY A 188 -15.89 -3.17 10.71
N THR A 189 -15.60 -4.45 10.47
CA THR A 189 -14.42 -5.14 11.04
C THR A 189 -13.17 -5.05 10.17
N ALA A 190 -13.30 -4.58 8.92
CA ALA A 190 -12.20 -4.35 7.97
C ALA A 190 -12.30 -2.98 7.26
N LEU A 191 -12.17 -1.89 8.02
CA LEU A 191 -12.36 -0.51 7.54
C LEU A 191 -11.16 0.10 6.79
N GLN A 192 -10.01 -0.59 6.75
CA GLN A 192 -8.77 -0.01 6.21
C GLN A 192 -8.89 0.43 4.73
N MET A 193 -9.45 -0.43 3.87
CA MET A 193 -9.58 -0.14 2.44
C MET A 193 -10.63 0.95 2.12
N PRO A 194 -11.83 0.94 2.73
CA PRO A 194 -12.76 2.08 2.62
C PRO A 194 -12.12 3.41 3.03
N VAL A 195 -11.46 3.45 4.20
CA VAL A 195 -10.80 4.66 4.71
C VAL A 195 -9.69 5.13 3.77
N TYR A 196 -8.91 4.22 3.19
CA TYR A 196 -7.84 4.60 2.26
C TYR A 196 -8.39 5.17 0.95
N LEU A 197 -9.48 4.62 0.41
CA LEU A 197 -10.15 5.20 -0.76
C LEU A 197 -10.71 6.59 -0.46
N ALA A 198 -11.36 6.76 0.69
CA ALA A 198 -11.91 8.05 1.13
C ALA A 198 -10.79 9.08 1.33
N ALA A 199 -9.73 8.75 2.07
CA ALA A 199 -8.58 9.63 2.27
C ALA A 199 -7.89 9.98 0.95
N ALA A 200 -7.72 9.02 0.04
CA ALA A 200 -7.14 9.29 -1.27
C ALA A 200 -8.02 10.28 -2.08
N ARG A 201 -9.33 10.08 -2.10
CA ARG A 201 -10.29 10.93 -2.84
C ARG A 201 -10.45 12.33 -2.23
N ASP A 202 -10.72 12.39 -0.94
CA ASP A 202 -11.24 13.59 -0.28
C ASP A 202 -10.14 14.45 0.35
N VAL A 203 -8.95 13.87 0.54
CA VAL A 203 -7.81 14.55 1.17
C VAL A 203 -6.65 14.67 0.18
N ILE A 204 -6.17 13.56 -0.38
CA ILE A 204 -4.94 13.55 -1.19
C ILE A 204 -5.17 14.09 -2.62
N PHE A 205 -6.31 13.79 -3.22
CA PHE A 205 -6.71 14.24 -4.56
C PHE A 205 -7.91 15.20 -4.53
N ALA A 206 -8.12 15.87 -3.40
CA ALA A 206 -9.24 16.79 -3.20
C ALA A 206 -9.31 17.82 -4.33
N GLY A 207 -10.45 17.90 -5.01
CA GLY A 207 -10.69 18.86 -6.09
C GLY A 207 -10.01 18.54 -7.43
N GLU A 208 -9.25 17.44 -7.55
CA GLU A 208 -8.57 17.07 -8.81
C GLU A 208 -9.44 16.22 -9.74
N GLY A 209 -10.59 15.75 -9.26
CA GLY A 209 -11.54 14.95 -10.06
C GLY A 209 -11.01 13.56 -10.44
N ILE A 210 -9.98 13.06 -9.75
CA ILE A 210 -9.42 11.72 -9.98
C ILE A 210 -10.36 10.66 -9.41
N GLN A 211 -10.72 9.69 -10.23
CA GLN A 211 -11.69 8.66 -9.90
C GLN A 211 -11.04 7.47 -9.16
N PRO A 212 -11.56 7.05 -8.01
CA PRO A 212 -11.14 5.78 -7.40
C PRO A 212 -11.56 4.61 -8.29
N ILE A 213 -10.60 3.77 -8.69
CA ILE A 213 -10.82 2.55 -9.48
C ILE A 213 -11.09 1.38 -8.55
N ASP A 214 -10.16 1.10 -7.64
CA ASP A 214 -10.23 -0.05 -6.71
C ASP A 214 -9.24 0.10 -5.54
N ALA A 215 -9.42 -0.75 -4.53
CA ALA A 215 -8.53 -0.91 -3.38
C ALA A 215 -8.10 -2.37 -3.25
N GLN A 216 -6.81 -2.60 -3.06
CA GLN A 216 -6.23 -3.94 -3.11
C GLN A 216 -5.32 -4.22 -1.93
N PHE A 217 -5.38 -5.46 -1.46
CA PHE A 217 -4.32 -6.03 -0.66
C PHE A 217 -3.31 -6.74 -1.56
N TYR A 218 -2.02 -6.47 -1.37
CA TYR A 218 -0.95 -7.23 -1.97
C TYR A 218 -0.30 -8.11 -0.90
N LYS A 219 -0.65 -9.39 -0.93
CA LYS A 219 0.00 -10.38 -0.08
C LYS A 219 1.39 -10.71 -0.61
N LEU A 220 2.42 -10.33 0.14
CA LEU A 220 3.82 -10.51 -0.24
C LEU A 220 4.21 -11.99 -0.27
N ILE A 221 3.85 -12.77 0.75
CA ILE A 221 4.07 -14.22 0.70
C ILE A 221 3.10 -14.87 -0.29
N GLY A 222 3.67 -15.47 -1.34
CA GLY A 222 2.92 -16.02 -2.47
C GLY A 222 2.51 -14.99 -3.50
N ALA A 223 2.95 -13.73 -3.35
CA ALA A 223 2.83 -12.65 -4.32
C ALA A 223 1.43 -12.53 -4.97
N LYS A 224 0.38 -12.46 -4.14
CA LYS A 224 -1.01 -12.47 -4.58
C LYS A 224 -1.70 -11.14 -4.30
N VAL A 225 -2.28 -10.55 -5.34
CA VAL A 225 -3.16 -9.39 -5.25
C VAL A 225 -4.61 -9.85 -4.98
N THR A 226 -5.30 -9.15 -4.08
CA THR A 226 -6.72 -9.36 -3.80
C THR A 226 -7.42 -8.01 -3.80
N THR A 227 -8.36 -7.81 -4.73
CA THR A 227 -9.20 -6.61 -4.76
C THR A 227 -10.24 -6.69 -3.64
N ALA A 228 -10.13 -5.79 -2.66
CA ALA A 228 -11.06 -5.70 -1.53
C ALA A 228 -12.33 -4.93 -1.94
N ILE A 229 -12.14 -3.80 -2.63
CA ILE A 229 -13.20 -2.94 -3.13
C ILE A 229 -12.90 -2.63 -4.59
N ARG A 230 -13.88 -2.74 -5.47
CA ARG A 230 -13.78 -2.32 -6.87
C ARG A 230 -14.91 -1.35 -7.14
N ARG A 231 -14.60 -0.15 -7.63
CA ARG A 231 -15.57 0.88 -8.02
C ARG A 231 -15.71 1.00 -9.53
N LEU A 232 -14.65 0.71 -10.28
CA LEU A 232 -14.66 0.69 -11.74
C LEU A 232 -14.22 -0.68 -12.27
N LYS A 233 -14.90 -1.17 -13.30
CA LYS A 233 -14.56 -2.41 -14.00
C LYS A 233 -14.29 -2.14 -15.48
N SER A 234 -13.28 -2.79 -16.02
CA SER A 234 -13.08 -2.85 -17.46
C SER A 234 -13.98 -3.93 -18.06
N VAL A 235 -14.76 -3.53 -19.06
CA VAL A 235 -15.64 -4.39 -19.85
C VAL A 235 -15.32 -4.21 -21.34
N LYS A 236 -15.90 -5.04 -22.21
CA LYS A 236 -15.67 -4.93 -23.66
C LYS A 236 -16.10 -3.57 -24.23
N SER A 237 -17.13 -2.96 -23.67
CA SER A 237 -17.69 -1.65 -24.05
C SER A 237 -16.90 -0.45 -23.51
N GLY A 238 -15.90 -0.66 -22.65
CA GLY A 238 -15.14 0.42 -22.01
C GLY A 238 -15.00 0.23 -20.50
N ILE A 239 -15.28 1.30 -19.75
CA ILE A 239 -15.25 1.30 -18.27
C ILE A 239 -16.66 1.55 -17.77
N GLU A 240 -17.09 0.73 -16.82
CA GLU A 240 -18.39 0.86 -16.15
C GLU A 240 -18.20 0.93 -14.63
N PRO A 241 -19.13 1.58 -13.90
CA PRO A 241 -19.23 1.47 -12.45
C PRO A 241 -19.42 0.02 -11.98
N ASP A 242 -18.94 -0.27 -10.79
CA ASP A 242 -19.23 -1.48 -10.01
C ASP A 242 -20.01 -1.07 -8.76
N ASP A 243 -21.35 -1.07 -8.88
CA ASP A 243 -22.28 -0.56 -7.87
C ASP A 243 -22.04 -1.17 -6.48
N ARG A 244 -21.58 -2.43 -6.42
CA ARG A 244 -21.30 -3.11 -5.16
C ARG A 244 -20.11 -2.48 -4.41
N GLY A 245 -19.17 -1.87 -5.12
CA GLY A 245 -18.05 -1.16 -4.50
C GLY A 245 -18.48 0.10 -3.79
N ASP A 246 -19.43 0.82 -4.36
CA ASP A 246 -19.97 2.07 -3.80
C ASP A 246 -20.80 1.75 -2.56
N GLU A 247 -21.69 0.75 -2.65
CA GLU A 247 -22.43 0.23 -1.49
C GLU A 247 -21.52 -0.21 -0.35
N LEU A 248 -20.43 -0.93 -0.62
CA LEU A 248 -19.49 -1.38 0.42
C LEU A 248 -18.77 -0.23 1.13
N ILE A 249 -18.56 0.90 0.44
CA ILE A 249 -17.95 2.08 1.04
C ILE A 249 -18.96 2.79 1.93
N GLU A 250 -20.20 2.96 1.45
CA GLU A 250 -21.30 3.55 2.23
C GLU A 250 -21.58 2.71 3.49
N GLU A 251 -21.75 1.39 3.33
CA GLU A 251 -21.91 0.43 4.42
C GLU A 251 -20.78 0.58 5.45
N ALA A 252 -19.52 0.68 5.00
CA ALA A 252 -18.37 0.82 5.90
C ALA A 252 -18.28 2.18 6.61
N ILE A 253 -18.71 3.27 5.95
CA ILE A 253 -18.72 4.61 6.54
C ILE A 253 -19.79 4.71 7.64
N ASP A 254 -20.95 4.06 7.45
CA ASP A 254 -22.02 4.05 8.46
C ASP A 254 -21.62 3.37 9.79
N PHE A 255 -20.53 2.58 9.81
CA PHE A 255 -19.99 1.98 11.05
C PHE A 255 -19.00 2.87 11.81
N ILE A 256 -18.46 3.92 11.19
CA ILE A 256 -17.41 4.77 11.77
C ILE A 256 -18.02 5.88 12.59
#